data_AF-A0A178KM38-F1
#
_entry.id   AF-A0A178KM38-F1
#
_cell.length_a   1.000
_cell.length_b   1.000
_cell.length_c   1.000
_cell.angle_alpha   90.00
_cell.angle_beta   90.00
_cell.angle_gamma   90.00
#
_symmetry.space_group_name_H-M   'P 1'
#
loop_
_entity.id
_entity.type
_entity.pdbx_description
1 polymer ?
#
loop_
_entity_poly.entity_id
_entity_poly.type
_entity_poly.pdbx_seq_one_letter_code
_entity_poly.pdbx_strand_id
1 'polypeptide(L)'
;MRSDVADPPYETLEIATPVDYTTDVYKVYFEVRDHDDKVLAVLASFVGETRVDTITPLDHGYEVPMPIQMVPEVIRVLAAENIAVYQVVRYAKLNQSWS
;
A
#
# COMPACT_ATOMS: atom_id res chain seq x y z
N MET A 1 5.14 -18.00 -3.88
CA MET A 1 4.94 -18.43 -2.48
C MET A 1 3.85 -19.49 -2.47
N ARG A 2 3.98 -20.62 -1.74
CA ARG A 2 2.88 -21.59 -1.60
C ARG A 2 2.02 -21.21 -0.40
N SER A 3 0.71 -21.39 -0.51
CA SER A 3 -0.30 -20.98 0.50
C SER A 3 -0.31 -21.81 1.78
N ASP A 4 0.45 -22.90 1.85
CA ASP A 4 0.48 -23.87 2.94
C ASP A 4 1.65 -23.71 3.91
N VAL A 5 2.57 -22.77 3.64
CA VAL A 5 3.75 -22.50 4.48
C VAL A 5 3.85 -20.99 4.74
N ALA A 6 2.86 -20.46 5.45
CA ALA A 6 2.94 -19.12 6.03
C ALA A 6 3.44 -19.26 7.47
N ASP A 7 4.74 -19.06 7.68
CA ASP A 7 5.36 -19.05 9.01
C ASP A 7 5.35 -17.60 9.51
N PRO A 8 4.47 -17.20 10.46
CA PRO A 8 4.41 -15.81 10.92
C PRO A 8 5.67 -15.50 11.75
N PRO A 9 6.22 -14.28 11.57
CA PRO A 9 5.67 -13.21 12.38
C PRO A 9 5.38 -12.01 11.49
N TYR A 10 4.14 -11.87 11.02
CA TYR A 10 3.73 -10.63 10.35
C TYR A 10 3.61 -9.46 11.34
N GLU A 11 3.77 -9.73 12.65
CA GLU A 11 3.97 -8.75 13.72
C GLU A 11 5.47 -8.66 14.09
N THR A 12 6.27 -7.97 13.27
CA THR A 12 7.55 -7.43 13.74
C THR A 12 7.26 -6.32 14.78
N LEU A 13 8.05 -6.21 15.84
CA LEU A 13 7.78 -5.34 17.01
C LEU A 13 7.77 -3.81 16.72
N GLU A 14 7.85 -3.38 15.45
CA GLU A 14 7.95 -1.98 15.03
C GLU A 14 6.90 -1.57 13.99
N ILE A 15 5.82 -2.32 13.84
CA ILE A 15 4.83 -1.98 12.82
C ILE A 15 3.78 -1.02 13.36
N ALA A 16 3.70 0.15 12.71
CA ALA A 16 2.70 1.18 12.93
C ALA A 16 1.33 0.62 13.35
N THR A 17 0.73 1.25 14.34
CA THR A 17 -0.62 0.90 14.74
C THR A 17 -1.61 1.71 13.90
N PRO A 18 -2.91 1.35 13.87
CA PRO A 18 -3.93 2.23 13.32
C PRO A 18 -3.94 3.64 13.94
N VAL A 19 -3.32 3.82 15.11
CA VAL A 19 -3.16 5.11 15.79
C VAL A 19 -1.78 5.76 15.57
N ASP A 20 -0.99 5.26 14.63
CA ASP A 20 0.28 5.88 14.24
C ASP A 20 0.04 7.11 13.36
N TYR A 21 0.01 8.29 13.97
CA TYR A 21 -0.13 9.59 13.28
C TYR A 21 1.21 10.22 12.90
N THR A 22 2.30 9.44 12.90
CA THR A 22 3.57 9.93 12.37
C THR A 22 3.48 10.08 10.86
N THR A 23 4.43 10.82 10.30
CA THR A 23 4.63 10.91 8.86
C THR A 23 5.59 9.84 8.34
N ASP A 24 5.88 8.80 9.14
CA ASP A 24 6.75 7.70 8.74
C ASP A 24 6.19 7.01 7.49
N VAL A 25 7.05 6.75 6.51
CA VAL A 25 6.65 6.12 5.26
C VAL A 25 6.86 4.61 5.36
N TYR A 26 5.89 3.85 4.89
CA TYR A 26 5.92 2.40 4.83
C TYR A 26 5.81 1.94 3.38
N LYS A 27 6.51 0.86 3.04
CA LYS A 27 6.27 0.14 1.79
C LYS A 27 5.02 -0.71 1.96
N VAL A 28 3.94 -0.34 1.27
CA VAL A 28 2.63 -1.00 1.33
C VAL A 28 2.34 -1.65 -0.01
N TYR A 29 2.01 -2.93 0.02
CA TYR A 29 1.54 -3.70 -1.12
C TYR A 29 0.01 -3.76 -1.13
N PHE A 30 -0.58 -3.34 -2.25
CA PHE A 30 -1.99 -3.49 -2.53
C PHE A 30 -2.17 -4.60 -3.57
N GLU A 31 -2.78 -5.71 -3.16
CA GLU A 31 -3.18 -6.79 -4.07
C GLU A 31 -4.56 -6.50 -4.61
N VAL A 32 -4.62 -6.25 -5.91
CA VAL A 32 -5.78 -5.72 -6.61
C VAL A 32 -5.79 -6.28 -8.02
N ARG A 33 -6.98 -6.39 -8.59
CA ARG A 33 -7.11 -6.76 -10.00
C ARG A 33 -7.16 -5.49 -10.84
N ASP A 34 -6.01 -5.09 -11.37
CA ASP A 34 -5.97 -3.95 -12.29
C ASP A 34 -6.43 -4.38 -13.69
N HIS A 35 -7.37 -3.61 -14.25
CA HIS A 35 -8.03 -3.92 -15.51
C HIS A 35 -7.85 -2.83 -16.55
N ASP A 36 -7.55 -1.59 -16.15
CA ASP A 36 -7.60 -0.41 -17.00
C ASP A 36 -6.78 0.78 -16.46
N ASP A 37 -5.66 0.53 -15.78
CA ASP A 37 -4.77 1.54 -15.16
C ASP A 37 -5.45 2.42 -14.09
N LYS A 38 -6.72 2.19 -13.78
CA LYS A 38 -7.46 2.96 -12.76
C LYS A 38 -6.81 2.84 -11.40
N VAL A 39 -6.30 1.65 -11.07
CA VAL A 39 -5.60 1.44 -9.81
C VAL A 39 -4.38 2.36 -9.73
N LEU A 40 -3.55 2.37 -10.77
CA LEU A 40 -2.36 3.21 -10.83
C LEU A 40 -2.73 4.70 -10.72
N ALA A 41 -3.78 5.15 -11.41
CA ALA A 41 -4.26 6.52 -11.33
C ALA A 41 -4.70 6.92 -9.91
N VAL A 42 -5.46 6.04 -9.23
CA VAL A 42 -5.84 6.23 -7.83
C VAL A 42 -4.59 6.33 -6.97
N LEU A 43 -3.68 5.36 -7.03
CA LEU A 43 -2.46 5.36 -6.22
C LEU A 43 -1.61 6.60 -6.47
N ALA A 44 -1.40 6.98 -7.74
CA ALA A 44 -0.66 8.18 -8.11
C ALA A 44 -1.27 9.46 -7.54
N SER A 45 -2.60 9.56 -7.44
CA SER A 45 -3.27 10.71 -6.83
C SER A 45 -2.93 10.90 -5.33
N PHE A 46 -2.59 9.81 -4.64
CA PHE A 46 -2.19 9.84 -3.24
C PHE A 46 -0.69 10.09 -3.06
N VAL A 47 0.17 9.54 -3.93
CA VAL A 47 1.62 9.76 -3.83
C VAL A 47 2.04 11.14 -4.36
N GLY A 48 1.24 11.72 -5.26
CA GLY A 48 1.52 12.98 -5.91
C GLY A 48 2.45 12.83 -7.12
N GLU A 49 2.36 13.79 -8.05
CA GLU A 49 3.03 13.74 -9.35
C GLU A 49 4.56 13.59 -9.27
N THR A 50 5.18 14.10 -8.20
CA THR A 50 6.64 14.07 -8.00
C THR A 50 7.19 12.73 -7.54
N ARG A 51 6.32 11.76 -7.22
CA ARG A 51 6.70 10.47 -6.62
C ARG A 51 6.03 9.28 -7.29
N VAL A 52 5.39 9.47 -8.45
CA VAL A 52 4.72 8.38 -9.18
C VAL A 52 5.70 7.28 -9.58
N ASP A 53 6.96 7.64 -9.85
CA ASP A 53 8.07 6.73 -10.13
C ASP A 53 8.42 5.80 -8.95
N THR A 54 7.94 6.10 -7.74
CA THR A 54 8.12 5.23 -6.57
C THR A 54 7.08 4.11 -6.48
N ILE A 55 6.03 4.16 -7.31
CA ILE A 55 5.02 3.09 -7.40
C ILE A 55 5.61 1.96 -8.24
N THR A 56 5.72 0.77 -7.64
CA THR A 56 6.27 -0.41 -8.32
C THR A 56 5.14 -1.38 -8.68
N PRO A 57 4.85 -1.61 -9.97
CA PRO A 57 3.89 -2.64 -10.38
C PRO A 57 4.46 -4.04 -10.13
N LEU A 58 3.59 -4.95 -9.69
CA LEU A 58 3.85 -6.38 -9.51
C LEU A 58 2.78 -7.20 -10.25
N ASP A 59 2.96 -8.52 -10.34
CA ASP A 59 2.07 -9.42 -11.09
C ASP A 59 0.58 -9.30 -10.71
N HIS A 60 0.28 -8.98 -9.45
CA HIS A 60 -1.07 -8.93 -8.89
C HIS A 60 -1.36 -7.64 -8.12
N GLY A 61 -0.66 -6.54 -8.40
CA GLY A 61 -0.92 -5.27 -7.74
C GLY A 61 0.27 -4.32 -7.71
N TYR A 62 0.37 -3.50 -6.66
CA TYR A 62 1.36 -2.42 -6.58
C TYR A 62 2.00 -2.33 -5.21
N GLU A 63 3.31 -2.09 -5.19
CA GLU A 63 4.00 -1.56 -4.01
C GLU A 63 4.03 -0.04 -4.07
N VAL A 64 3.65 0.59 -2.96
CA VAL A 64 3.57 2.04 -2.86
C VAL A 64 4.18 2.50 -1.53
N PRO A 65 5.10 3.48 -1.54
CA PRO A 65 5.56 4.13 -0.32
C PRO A 65 4.52 5.15 0.17
N MET A 66 3.97 4.94 1.36
CA MET A 66 3.05 5.90 2.00
C MET A 66 2.99 5.73 3.53
N PRO A 67 2.59 6.77 4.29
CA PRO A 67 2.16 6.67 5.67
C PRO A 67 0.93 5.78 5.79
N ILE A 68 0.86 5.08 6.92
CA ILE A 68 -0.22 4.12 7.14
C ILE A 68 -1.61 4.77 7.17
N GLN A 69 -1.70 6.03 7.58
CA GLN A 69 -2.95 6.77 7.70
C GLN A 69 -3.62 7.04 6.35
N MET A 70 -2.88 6.92 5.25
CA MET A 70 -3.44 7.07 3.91
C MET A 70 -4.08 5.79 3.38
N VAL A 71 -3.67 4.63 3.90
CA VAL A 71 -4.19 3.32 3.45
C VAL A 71 -5.72 3.27 3.53
N PRO A 72 -6.39 3.65 4.64
CA PRO A 72 -7.85 3.64 4.69
C PRO A 72 -8.52 4.49 3.60
N GLU A 73 -7.96 5.66 3.29
CA GLU A 73 -8.53 6.54 2.26
C GLU A 73 -8.28 6.00 0.85
N VAL A 74 -7.11 5.42 0.59
CA VAL A 74 -6.85 4.68 -0.67
C VAL A 74 -7.89 3.58 -0.87
N ILE A 75 -8.16 2.78 0.18
CA ILE A 75 -9.14 1.70 0.11
C ILE A 75 -10.55 2.22 -0.16
N ARG A 76 -10.94 3.35 0.44
CA ARG A 76 -12.25 3.98 0.17
C ARG A 76 -12.38 4.40 -1.29
N VAL A 77 -11.35 5.01 -1.87
CA VAL A 77 -11.38 5.44 -3.28
C VAL A 77 -11.41 4.23 -4.22
N LEU A 78 -10.55 3.23 -3.99
CA LEU A 78 -10.58 1.99 -4.79
C LEU A 78 -11.96 1.32 -4.73
N ALA A 79 -12.56 1.22 -3.53
CA ALA A 79 -13.89 0.65 -3.37
C ALA A 79 -14.99 1.47 -4.07
N ALA A 80 -14.91 2.82 -4.02
CA ALA A 80 -15.84 3.70 -4.71
C ALA A 80 -15.78 3.54 -6.24
N GLU A 81 -14.58 3.27 -6.77
CA GLU A 81 -14.35 2.94 -8.19
C GLU A 81 -14.72 1.48 -8.55
N ASN A 82 -15.33 0.73 -7.62
CA ASN A 82 -15.67 -0.70 -7.76
C ASN A 82 -14.45 -1.60 -8.02
N ILE A 83 -13.28 -1.22 -7.50
CA ILE A 83 -12.06 -2.02 -7.58
C ILE A 83 -12.01 -2.94 -6.36
N ALA A 84 -11.93 -4.25 -6.60
CA ALA A 84 -11.76 -5.23 -5.55
C ALA A 84 -10.32 -5.23 -5.01
N VAL A 85 -10.19 -5.08 -3.69
CA VAL A 85 -8.92 -5.22 -2.97
C VAL A 85 -8.92 -6.58 -2.26
N TYR A 86 -7.96 -7.43 -2.64
CA TYR A 86 -7.83 -8.79 -2.10
C TYR A 86 -7.00 -8.78 -0.82
N GLN A 87 -5.95 -7.95 -0.80
CA GLN A 87 -5.01 -7.90 0.30
C GLN A 87 -4.35 -6.53 0.39
N VAL A 88 -4.05 -6.10 1.61
CA VAL A 88 -3.13 -5.00 1.89
C VAL A 88 -2.07 -5.51 2.84
N VAL A 89 -0.81 -5.51 2.41
CA VAL A 89 0.31 -5.94 3.24
C VAL A 89 1.27 -4.78 3.40
N ARG A 90 1.73 -4.58 4.61
CA ARG A 90 2.82 -3.65 4.88
C ARG A 90 4.11 -4.46 4.99
N TYR A 91 5.07 -4.20 4.12
CA TYR A 91 6.32 -4.94 4.06
C TYR A 91 7.38 -4.42 5.01
N ALA A 92 7.58 -3.10 5.05
CA ALA A 92 8.63 -2.49 5.86
C ALA A 92 8.36 -1.01 6.12
N LYS A 93 8.87 -0.51 7.25
CA LYS A 93 9.09 0.93 7.46
C LYS A 93 10.29 1.37 6.62
N LEU A 94 10.15 2.49 5.92
CA LEU A 94 11.24 3.12 5.18
C LEU A 94 11.91 4.18 6.05
N ASN A 95 13.20 4.42 5.83
CA ASN A 95 13.92 5.52 6.50
C ASN A 95 13.59 6.87 5.83
N GLN A 96 12.29 7.19 5.78
CA GLN A 96 11.70 8.32 5.08
C GLN A 96 10.50 8.82 5.87
N SER A 97 10.26 10.12 5.79
CA SER A 97 9.08 10.78 6.35
C SER A 97 8.44 11.68 5.29
N TRP A 98 7.11 11.65 5.18
CA TRP A 98 6.40 12.53 4.26
C TRP A 98 6.29 13.94 4.87
N SER A 99 6.71 14.97 4.13
CA SER A 99 6.60 16.38 4.48
C SER A 99 5.91 17.14 3.36
#